data_AF-A0A968NSB7-F1
#
_entry.id   AF-A0A968NSB7-F1
#
_cell.length_a   1.000
_cell.length_b   1.000
_cell.length_c   1.000
_cell.angle_alpha   90.00
_cell.angle_beta   90.00
_cell.angle_gamma   90.00
#
_symmetry.space_group_name_H-M   'P 1'
#
loop_
_entity.id
_entity.type
_entity.pdbx_description
1 polymer ?
#
loop_
_entity_poly.entity_id
_entity_poly.type
_entity_poly.pdbx_seq_one_letter_code
_entity_poly.pdbx_strand_id
1 'polypeptide(L)'
;MSDPVQILSSAKMQTLASKLAGSFDLVVYDAPPLSGLADTLQIASYTDSILLVVRLNKTNKTAAEKALESLSNAQAHLLGLVVNGS
;
A
#
# COMPACT_ATOMS: atom_id res chain seq x y z
N MET A 1 15.22 17.91 1.98
CA MET A 1 14.34 17.09 1.12
C MET A 1 13.24 16.53 2.02
N SER A 2 11.98 16.64 1.61
CA SER A 2 10.84 16.18 2.41
C SER A 2 10.73 14.66 2.37
N ASP A 3 10.69 14.05 3.54
CA ASP A 3 10.44 12.62 3.74
C ASP A 3 9.03 12.26 3.23
N PRO A 4 8.87 11.29 2.30
CA PRO A 4 7.57 10.88 1.79
C PRO A 4 6.55 10.57 2.88
N VAL A 5 6.98 9.91 3.97
CA VAL A 5 6.10 9.58 5.11
C VAL A 5 5.48 10.85 5.67
N GLN A 6 6.26 11.92 5.86
CA GLN A 6 5.74 13.17 6.43
C GLN A 6 4.69 13.84 5.55
N ILE A 7 4.86 13.77 4.22
CA ILE A 7 3.86 14.31 3.28
C ILE A 7 2.58 13.47 3.35
N LEU A 8 2.73 12.15 3.35
CA LEU A 8 1.61 11.21 3.42
C LEU A 8 0.86 11.31 4.75
N SER A 9 1.54 11.66 5.85
CA SER A 9 0.93 11.88 7.17
C SER A 9 0.37 13.29 7.38
N SER A 10 0.48 14.17 6.39
CA SER A 10 0.06 15.57 6.55
C SER A 10 -1.46 15.75 6.59
N ALA A 11 -1.94 16.78 7.29
CA ALA A 11 -3.36 17.16 7.30
C ALA A 11 -3.94 17.42 5.90
N LYS A 12 -3.09 17.89 4.97
CA LYS A 12 -3.47 18.09 3.56
C LYS A 12 -3.78 16.76 2.89
N MET A 13 -2.96 15.72 3.12
CA MET A 13 -3.19 14.39 2.56
C MET A 13 -4.45 13.76 3.15
N GLN A 14 -4.67 13.89 4.46
CA GLN A 14 -5.90 13.41 5.10
C GLN A 14 -7.15 14.07 4.50
N THR A 15 -7.11 15.40 4.31
CA THR A 15 -8.22 16.14 3.68
C THR A 15 -8.45 15.68 2.24
N LEU A 16 -7.38 15.41 1.48
CA LEU A 16 -7.48 14.90 0.12
C LEU A 16 -8.12 13.51 0.09
N ALA A 17 -7.65 12.59 0.94
CA ALA A 17 -8.19 11.22 1.02
C ALA A 17 -9.70 11.23 1.32
N SER A 18 -10.15 12.00 2.31
CA SER A 18 -11.57 12.12 2.63
C SER A 18 -12.41 12.69 1.48
N LYS A 19 -11.87 13.65 0.71
CA LYS A 19 -12.57 14.20 -0.46
C LYS A 19 -12.68 13.18 -1.59
N LEU A 20 -11.60 12.45 -1.88
CA LEU A 20 -11.60 11.42 -2.90
C LEU A 20 -12.60 10.31 -2.55
N ALA A 21 -12.58 9.83 -1.30
CA ALA A 21 -13.50 8.80 -0.82
C ALA A 21 -14.98 9.23 -0.91
N GLY A 22 -15.28 10.51 -0.73
CA GLY A 22 -16.65 11.04 -0.87
C GLY A 22 -17.08 11.37 -2.30
N SER A 23 -16.16 11.38 -3.27
CA SER A 23 -16.43 11.84 -4.65
C SER A 23 -16.36 10.74 -5.70
N PHE A 24 -15.79 9.58 -5.37
CA PHE A 24 -15.57 8.47 -6.29
C PHE A 24 -16.08 7.17 -5.68
N ASP A 25 -16.63 6.28 -6.51
CA ASP A 25 -17.05 4.94 -6.08
C ASP A 25 -15.85 4.04 -5.71
N LEU A 26 -14.68 4.32 -6.29
CA LEU A 26 -13.44 3.58 -6.05
C LEU A 26 -12.24 4.53 -6.14
N VAL A 27 -11.37 4.47 -5.15
CA VAL A 27 -10.07 5.17 -5.13
C VAL A 27 -8.96 4.14 -5.07
N VAL A 28 -8.05 4.18 -6.04
CA VAL A 28 -6.88 3.29 -6.09
C VAL A 28 -5.64 4.11 -5.79
N TYR A 29 -4.88 3.68 -4.79
CA TYR A 29 -3.59 4.25 -4.45
C TYR A 29 -2.48 3.35 -4.99
N ASP A 30 -1.62 3.90 -5.83
CA ASP A 30 -0.37 3.25 -6.21
C ASP A 30 0.69 3.52 -5.13
N ALA A 31 1.26 2.45 -4.61
CA ALA A 31 2.19 2.49 -3.48
C ALA A 31 3.58 2.00 -3.93
N PRO A 32 4.67 2.50 -3.31
CA PRO A 32 6.00 1.97 -3.58
C PRO A 32 6.09 0.48 -3.19
N PRO A 33 7.14 -0.24 -3.65
CA PRO A 33 7.36 -1.62 -3.23
C PRO A 33 7.45 -1.75 -1.70
N LEU A 34 6.88 -2.82 -1.14
CA LEU A 34 6.83 -3.07 0.31
C LEU A 34 8.20 -3.15 1.02
N SER A 35 9.31 -3.14 0.29
CA SER A 35 10.64 -2.89 0.85
C SER A 35 10.73 -1.53 1.57
N GLY A 36 9.92 -0.54 1.19
CA GLY A 36 9.71 0.74 1.89
C GLY A 36 8.40 0.73 2.66
N LEU A 37 8.34 -0.09 3.71
CA LEU A 37 7.10 -0.42 4.43
C LEU A 37 6.39 0.82 5.01
N ALA A 38 7.13 1.81 5.51
CA ALA A 38 6.57 2.97 6.20
C ALA A 38 5.59 3.77 5.32
N ASP A 39 6.00 4.11 4.10
CA ASP A 39 5.18 4.87 3.14
C ASP A 39 3.91 4.08 2.77
N THR A 40 4.07 2.77 2.55
CA THR A 40 2.96 1.89 2.15
C THR A 40 1.93 1.75 3.27
N LEU A 41 2.38 1.60 4.52
CA LEU A 41 1.50 1.56 5.68
C LEU A 41 0.78 2.90 5.91
N GLN A 42 1.47 4.01 5.65
CA GLN A 42 0.83 5.33 5.74
C GLN A 42 -0.27 5.48 4.68
N ILE A 43 -0.02 5.05 3.44
CA ILE A 43 -1.06 5.01 2.39
C ILE A 43 -2.20 4.08 2.80
N ALA A 44 -1.88 2.90 3.35
CA ALA A 44 -2.87 1.91 3.77
C ALA A 44 -3.86 2.45 4.81
N SER A 45 -3.44 3.42 5.64
CA SER A 45 -4.32 4.08 6.62
C SER A 45 -5.48 4.87 5.98
N TYR A 46 -5.41 5.15 4.67
CA TYR A 46 -6.45 5.81 3.89
C TYR A 46 -7.25 4.83 3.00
N THR A 47 -7.03 3.53 3.14
CA THR A 47 -7.65 2.50 2.30
C THR A 47 -8.39 1.46 3.12
N ASP A 48 -9.45 0.90 2.58
CA ASP A 48 -10.15 -0.22 3.21
C ASP A 48 -9.38 -1.55 3.06
N SER A 49 -8.59 -1.68 1.99
CA SER A 49 -7.92 -2.94 1.65
C SER A 49 -6.70 -2.75 0.77
N ILE A 50 -5.76 -3.70 0.84
CA ILE A 50 -4.54 -3.76 0.04
C ILE A 50 -4.60 -4.93 -0.93
N LEU A 51 -4.06 -4.73 -2.14
CA LEU A 51 -3.84 -5.80 -3.11
C LEU A 51 -2.33 -5.94 -3.36
N LEU A 52 -1.76 -7.12 -3.06
CA LEU A 52 -0.33 -7.35 -3.23
C LEU A 52 -0.02 -7.81 -4.65
N VAL A 53 0.81 -7.06 -5.38
CA VAL A 53 1.27 -7.44 -6.72
C VAL A 53 2.64 -8.11 -6.64
N VAL A 54 2.76 -9.33 -7.15
CA VAL A 54 4.03 -10.07 -7.26
C VAL A 54 4.37 -10.36 -8.72
N ARG A 55 5.66 -10.33 -9.08
CA ARG A 55 6.10 -10.63 -10.45
C ARG A 55 6.63 -12.05 -10.57
N LEU A 56 6.06 -12.82 -11.52
CA LEU A 56 6.51 -14.18 -11.79
C LEU A 56 7.98 -14.19 -12.22
N ASN A 57 8.76 -15.16 -11.74
CA ASN A 57 10.20 -15.32 -12.03
C ASN A 57 11.10 -14.10 -11.71
N LYS A 58 10.57 -13.06 -11.04
CA LYS A 58 11.30 -11.86 -10.63
C LYS A 58 11.24 -11.64 -9.12
N THR A 59 10.07 -11.81 -8.53
CA THR A 59 9.90 -11.70 -7.07
C THR A 59 10.31 -13.02 -6.42
N ASN A 60 11.33 -12.97 -5.55
CA ASN A 60 11.73 -14.14 -4.76
C ASN A 60 10.60 -14.51 -3.78
N LYS A 61 10.31 -15.82 -3.65
CA LYS A 61 9.33 -16.36 -2.70
C LYS A 61 9.52 -15.81 -1.28
N THR A 62 10.75 -15.78 -0.76
CA THR A 62 11.04 -15.27 0.58
C THR A 62 10.72 -13.78 0.73
N ALA A 63 10.87 -12.99 -0.35
CA ALA A 63 10.50 -11.59 -0.33
C ALA A 63 8.97 -11.41 -0.28
N ALA A 64 8.23 -12.24 -1.01
CA ALA A 64 6.77 -12.26 -0.94
C ALA A 64 6.26 -12.71 0.43
N GLU A 65 6.85 -13.75 1.03
CA GLU A 65 6.50 -14.21 2.39
C GLU A 65 6.73 -13.11 3.44
N LYS A 66 7.88 -12.43 3.40
CA LYS A 66 8.16 -11.30 4.31
C LYS A 66 7.18 -10.14 4.13
N ALA A 67 6.76 -9.86 2.90
CA ALA A 67 5.77 -8.84 2.62
C ALA A 67 4.41 -9.20 3.25
N LEU A 68 3.96 -10.45 3.09
CA LEU A 68 2.73 -10.95 3.70
C LEU A 68 2.79 -10.89 5.23
N GLU A 69 3.92 -11.30 5.82
CA GLU A 69 4.14 -11.22 7.27
C GLU A 69 4.12 -9.78 7.78
N SER A 70 4.75 -8.85 7.06
CA SER A 70 4.76 -7.43 7.42
C SER A 70 3.36 -6.82 7.39
N LEU A 71 2.57 -7.13 6.35
CA LEU A 71 1.17 -6.69 6.25
C LEU A 71 0.30 -7.28 7.37
N SER A 72 0.51 -8.57 7.69
CA SER A 72 -0.17 -9.24 8.80
C SER A 72 0.16 -8.58 10.14
N ASN A 73 1.45 -8.30 10.39
CA ASN A 73 1.90 -7.66 11.63
C ASN A 73 1.38 -6.23 11.78
N ALA A 74 1.23 -5.52 10.67
CA ALA A 74 0.63 -4.18 10.64
C ALA A 74 -0.91 -4.21 10.70
N GLN A 75 -1.53 -5.40 10.80
CA GLN A 75 -2.99 -5.58 10.76
C GLN A 75 -3.64 -4.95 9.54
N ALA A 76 -2.90 -4.84 8.44
CA ALA A 76 -3.42 -4.30 7.19
C ALA A 76 -4.36 -5.34 6.55
N HIS A 77 -5.52 -4.88 6.07
CA HIS A 77 -6.48 -5.78 5.44
C HIS A 77 -6.04 -6.13 4.02
N LEU A 78 -5.45 -7.32 3.86
CA LEU A 78 -5.05 -7.84 2.55
C LEU A 78 -6.26 -8.45 1.84
N LEU A 79 -6.71 -7.84 0.75
CA LEU A 79 -7.78 -8.35 -0.11
C LEU A 79 -7.33 -9.61 -0.86
N GLY A 80 -6.07 -9.65 -1.28
CA GLY A 80 -5.50 -10.78 -2.01
C GLY A 80 -4.18 -10.46 -2.70
N LEU A 81 -3.79 -11.34 -3.62
CA LEU A 81 -2.54 -11.26 -4.36
C LEU A 81 -2.80 -11.37 -5.87
N VAL A 82 -2.10 -10.54 -6.64
CA VAL A 82 -2.06 -10.59 -8.11
C VAL A 82 -0.68 -11.00 -8.56
N VAL A 83 -0.60 -12.06 -9.35
CA VAL A 83 0.61 -12.42 -10.08
C VAL A 83 0.60 -11.67 -11.41
N ASN A 84 1.62 -10.87 -11.67
CA ASN A 84 1.74 -10.04 -12.86
C ASN A 84 3.05 -10.31 -13.61
N GLY A 85 3.03 -10.19 -14.93
CA GLY A 85 4.19 -10.41 -15.79
C GLY A 85 4.38 -11.88 -16.16
N SER A 86 4.38 -12.13 -17.46
CA SER A 86 4.83 -13.35 -18.14
C SER A 86 6.19 -13.11 -18.78
#